data_AF-A0A1I5Y4D2-F1
#
_entry.id   AF-A0A1I5Y4D2-F1
#
_cell.length_a   1.000
_cell.length_b   1.000
_cell.length_c   1.000
_cell.angle_alpha   90.00
_cell.angle_beta   90.00
_cell.angle_gamma   90.00
#
_symmetry.space_group_name_H-M   'P 1'
#
loop_
_entity.id
_entity.type
_entity.pdbx_description
1 polymer ?
#
loop_
_entity_poly.entity_id
_entity_poly.type
_entity_poly.pdbx_seq_one_letter_code
_entity_poly.pdbx_strand_id
1 'polypeptide(L)'
;MPIRVINCQATCANIKKLIEEQGLTPKDVKEILNLDSVQSIYKWYATANGKGNSIPSVDNVIILAHILGASLDTIYVTNEVLYEVKKP
;
A
#
# COMPACT_ATOMS: atom_id res chain seq x y z
N MET A 1 -6.59 -18.11 -17.39
CA MET A 1 -6.91 -18.47 -15.99
C MET A 1 -7.05 -17.17 -15.20
N PRO A 2 -8.11 -16.97 -14.41
CA PRO A 2 -8.18 -15.81 -13.54
C PRO A 2 -7.10 -15.94 -12.44
N ILE A 3 -6.28 -14.92 -12.29
CA ILE A 3 -5.30 -14.82 -11.19
C ILE A 3 -5.56 -13.53 -10.42
N ARG A 4 -5.17 -13.50 -9.14
CA ARG A 4 -5.27 -12.28 -8.34
C ARG A 4 -3.94 -11.54 -8.31
N VAL A 5 -4.02 -10.23 -8.50
CA VAL A 5 -2.88 -9.32 -8.41
C VAL A 5 -3.23 -8.19 -7.45
N ILE A 6 -2.20 -7.56 -6.89
CA ILE A 6 -2.39 -6.40 -6.04
C ILE A 6 -2.89 -5.23 -6.90
N ASN A 7 -4.00 -4.64 -6.47
CA ASN A 7 -4.43 -3.33 -6.94
C ASN A 7 -3.64 -2.26 -6.17
N CYS A 8 -2.59 -1.73 -6.78
CA CYS A 8 -1.71 -0.76 -6.12
C CYS A 8 -2.44 0.53 -5.70
N GLN A 9 -3.36 1.02 -6.52
CA GLN A 9 -4.12 2.25 -6.21
C GLN A 9 -5.02 2.04 -5.01
N ALA A 10 -5.82 0.96 -5.03
CA ALA A 10 -6.73 0.64 -3.93
C ALA A 10 -5.97 0.30 -2.64
N THR A 11 -4.83 -0.40 -2.75
CA THR A 11 -3.96 -0.68 -1.60
C THR A 11 -3.41 0.60 -0.99
N CYS A 12 -2.88 1.52 -1.80
CA CYS A 12 -2.36 2.80 -1.28
C CYS A 12 -3.48 3.68 -0.70
N ALA A 13 -4.68 3.66 -1.28
CA ALA A 13 -5.84 4.36 -0.75
C ALA A 13 -6.27 3.78 0.60
N ASN A 14 -6.26 2.45 0.74
CA ASN A 14 -6.59 1.78 1.98
C ASN A 14 -5.55 2.05 3.09
N ILE A 15 -4.26 2.02 2.76
CA ILE A 15 -3.18 2.39 3.68
C ILE A 15 -3.37 3.82 4.18
N LYS A 16 -3.61 4.78 3.26
CA LYS A 16 -3.85 6.18 3.62
C LYS A 16 -5.03 6.30 4.59
N LYS A 17 -6.15 5.64 4.28
CA LYS A 17 -7.34 5.63 5.13
C LYS A 17 -7.02 5.09 6.53
N LEU A 18 -6.36 3.94 6.65
CA LEU A 18 -6.05 3.33 7.94
C LEU A 18 -5.10 4.20 8.78
N ILE A 19 -4.11 4.85 8.15
CA ILE A 19 -3.23 5.82 8.81
C ILE A 19 -4.03 6.99 9.39
N GLU A 20 -4.96 7.55 8.60
CA GLU A 20 -5.83 8.65 9.01
C GLU A 20 -6.80 8.24 10.13
N GLU A 21 -7.35 7.03 10.09
CA GLU A 21 -8.24 6.47 11.12
C GLU A 21 -7.52 6.28 12.47
N GLN A 22 -6.21 6.00 12.45
CA GLN A 22 -5.37 5.94 13.65
C GLN A 22 -4.87 7.31 14.11
N GLY A 23 -5.22 8.39 13.41
CA GLY A 23 -4.80 9.76 13.73
C GLY A 23 -3.30 10.01 13.52
N LEU A 24 -2.62 9.18 12.71
CA LEU A 24 -1.19 9.31 12.44
C LEU A 24 -0.94 10.30 11.29
N THR A 25 0.12 11.10 11.42
CA THR A 25 0.58 11.98 10.34
C THR A 25 1.61 11.27 9.44
N PRO A 26 1.83 11.76 8.20
CA PRO A 26 2.93 11.28 7.38
C PRO A 26 4.31 11.39 8.05
N LYS A 27 4.49 12.34 8.96
CA LYS A 27 5.74 12.45 9.71
C LYS A 27 5.90 11.29 10.68
N ASP A 28 4.85 10.93 11.41
CA ASP A 28 4.87 9.82 12.37
C ASP A 28 5.16 8.50 11.65
N VAL A 29 4.47 8.26 10.53
CA VAL A 29 4.69 7.07 9.70
C VAL A 29 6.12 7.01 9.17
N LYS A 30 6.72 8.15 8.81
CA LYS A 30 8.12 8.20 8.36
C LYS A 30 9.08 7.78 9.48
N GLU A 31 8.87 8.25 10.71
CA GLU A 31 9.72 7.88 11.86
C GLU A 31 9.52 6.41 12.23
N ILE A 32 8.28 5.93 12.30
CA ILE A 32 7.96 4.53 12.65
C ILE A 32 8.58 3.54 11.65
N LEU A 33 8.49 3.86 10.35
CA LEU A 33 9.04 3.02 9.28
C LEU A 33 10.53 3.28 9.04
N ASN A 34 11.16 4.18 9.81
CA ASN A 34 12.55 4.59 9.64
C ASN A 34 12.91 4.94 8.18
N LEU A 35 12.04 5.70 7.51
CA LEU A 35 12.24 6.12 6.13
C LEU A 35 13.13 7.36 6.07
N ASP A 36 13.95 7.47 5.03
CA ASP A 36 14.80 8.65 4.84
C ASP A 36 14.01 9.96 4.66
N SER A 37 12.78 9.87 4.12
CA SER A 37 11.98 11.04 3.77
C SER A 37 10.48 10.79 3.82
N VAL A 38 9.73 11.81 4.27
CA VAL A 38 8.26 11.83 4.23
C VAL A 38 7.75 11.78 2.78
N GLN A 39 8.58 12.14 1.80
CA GLN A 39 8.24 12.05 0.38
C GLN A 39 7.90 10.62 -0.06
N SER A 40 8.44 9.60 0.60
CA SER A 40 8.06 8.20 0.34
C SER A 40 6.56 7.97 0.55
N ILE A 41 5.98 8.58 1.60
CA ILE A 41 4.56 8.44 1.92
C ILE A 41 3.70 9.23 0.95
N TYR A 42 4.11 10.44 0.59
CA TYR A 42 3.39 11.23 -0.41
C TYR A 42 3.38 10.54 -1.79
N LYS A 43 4.42 9.79 -2.15
CA LYS A 43 4.40 8.96 -3.37
C LYS A 43 3.34 7.86 -3.31
N TRP A 44 3.12 7.24 -2.15
CA TRP A 44 2.01 6.29 -1.97
C TRP A 44 0.66 6.98 -2.13
N TYR A 45 0.51 8.18 -1.56
CA TYR A 45 -0.73 8.95 -1.70
C TYR A 45 -0.96 9.43 -3.14
N ALA A 46 0.09 9.70 -3.90
CA ALA A 46 -0.01 9.97 -5.33
C ALA A 46 -0.52 8.73 -6.09
N THR A 47 -0.01 7.53 -5.78
CA THR A 47 -0.51 6.26 -6.33
C THR A 47 -1.98 6.03 -6.00
N ALA A 48 -2.41 6.32 -4.77
CA ALA A 48 -3.82 6.21 -4.36
C ALA A 48 -4.76 7.06 -5.23
N ASN A 49 -4.27 8.18 -5.76
CA ASN A 49 -5.03 9.09 -6.63
C ASN A 49 -4.75 8.87 -8.14
N GLY A 50 -4.12 7.76 -8.51
CA GLY A 50 -3.82 7.44 -9.92
C GLY A 50 -2.71 8.28 -10.55
N LYS A 51 -1.94 9.03 -9.77
CA LYS A 51 -0.84 9.90 -10.23
C LYS A 51 0.56 9.36 -9.91
N GLY A 52 0.65 8.10 -9.46
CA GLY A 52 1.90 7.50 -9.01
C GLY A 52 1.91 5.99 -9.23
N ASN A 53 3.08 5.40 -9.04
CA ASN A 53 3.35 3.97 -9.19
C ASN A 53 4.13 3.37 -8.00
N SER A 54 4.25 4.13 -6.90
CA SER A 54 4.97 3.71 -5.70
C SER A 54 4.01 3.13 -4.66
N ILE A 55 4.40 2.00 -4.09
CA ILE A 55 3.72 1.29 -3.00
C ILE A 55 4.76 1.03 -1.89
N PRO A 56 4.39 0.90 -0.60
CA PRO A 56 5.36 0.51 0.40
C PRO A 56 5.94 -0.88 0.11
N SER A 57 7.18 -1.12 0.55
CA SER A 57 7.76 -2.45 0.55
C SER A 57 6.95 -3.40 1.45
N VAL A 58 7.11 -4.71 1.26
CA VAL A 58 6.49 -5.72 2.12
C VAL A 58 6.87 -5.49 3.59
N ASP A 59 8.14 -5.19 3.89
CA ASP A 59 8.60 -4.90 5.25
C ASP A 59 7.86 -3.71 5.87
N ASN A 60 7.68 -2.63 5.10
CA ASN A 60 6.93 -1.47 5.56
C ASN A 60 5.46 -1.83 5.81
N VAL A 61 4.86 -2.67 4.96
CA VAL A 61 3.47 -3.12 5.17
C VAL A 61 3.35 -4.01 6.41
N ILE A 62 4.34 -4.85 6.73
CA ILE A 62 4.35 -5.65 7.96
C ILE A 62 4.36 -4.73 9.20
N ILE A 63 5.19 -3.68 9.20
CA ILE A 63 5.23 -2.71 10.30
C ILE A 63 3.92 -1.93 10.37
N LEU A 64 3.38 -1.47 9.22
CA LEU A 64 2.07 -0.81 9.15
C LEU A 64 0.96 -1.71 9.69
N ALA A 65 0.91 -2.99 9.32
CA ALA A 65 -0.04 -3.96 9.82
C ALA A 65 -0.02 -4.02 11.36
N HIS A 66 1.18 -4.08 11.94
CA HIS A 66 1.35 -4.09 13.39
C HIS A 66 0.83 -2.82 14.07
N ILE A 67 1.24 -1.63 13.61
CA ILE A 67 0.85 -0.36 14.26
C ILE A 67 -0.62 0.01 14.03
N LEU A 68 -1.19 -0.41 12.89
CA LEU A 68 -2.58 -0.12 12.54
C LEU A 68 -3.56 -1.16 13.10
N GLY A 69 -3.05 -2.25 13.70
CA GLY A 69 -3.87 -3.37 14.20
C GLY A 69 -4.60 -4.12 13.09
N ALA A 70 -4.02 -4.20 11.89
CA ALA A 70 -4.63 -4.78 10.69
C ALA A 70 -3.85 -6.01 10.21
N SER A 71 -4.52 -6.93 9.49
CA SER A 71 -3.84 -8.03 8.80
C SER A 71 -3.30 -7.59 7.43
N LEU A 72 -2.33 -8.33 6.88
CA LEU A 72 -1.83 -8.06 5.52
C LEU A 72 -2.95 -8.17 4.46
N ASP A 73 -3.86 -9.13 4.62
CA ASP A 73 -5.01 -9.32 3.73
C ASP A 73 -6.02 -8.16 3.83
N THR A 74 -6.08 -7.49 4.98
CA THR A 74 -6.87 -6.28 5.16
C THR A 74 -6.22 -5.08 4.49
N ILE A 75 -4.88 -5.01 4.46
CA ILE A 75 -4.14 -3.90 3.86
C ILE A 75 -4.09 -4.02 2.33
N TYR A 76 -3.69 -5.19 1.82
CA TYR A 76 -3.54 -5.43 0.38
C TYR A 76 -4.91 -5.64 -0.27
N VAL A 77 -5.26 -4.72 -1.17
CA VAL A 77 -6.43 -4.88 -2.02
C VAL A 77 -6.02 -5.61 -3.28
N THR A 78 -6.71 -6.69 -3.62
CA THR A 78 -6.45 -7.48 -4.83
C THR A 78 -7.61 -7.40 -5.81
N ASN A 79 -7.31 -7.56 -7.10
CA ASN A 79 -8.32 -7.72 -8.15
C ASN A 79 -7.98 -8.92 -9.04
N GLU A 80 -9.00 -9.47 -9.67
CA GLU A 80 -8.83 -10.53 -10.66
C GLU A 80 -8.39 -9.95 -12.00
N VAL A 81 -7.41 -10.59 -12.62
CA VAL A 81 -6.98 -10.31 -13.99
C VAL A 81 -6.96 -11.61 -14.79
N LEU A 82 -7.35 -11.50 -16.07
CA LEU A 82 -7.27 -12.62 -17.00
C LEU A 82 -5.83 -12.72 -17.49
N TYR A 83 -5.13 -13.76 -17.07
CA TYR A 83 -3.82 -14.08 -17.63
C TYR A 83 -4.00 -14.96 -18.87
N GLU A 84 -3.62 -14.40 -20.02
CA GLU A 84 -3.46 -15.15 -21.27
C GLU A 84 -2.06 -15.75 -21.30
N VAL A 85 -1.99 -17.08 -21.29
CA VAL A 85 -0.73 -17.78 -21.53
C VAL A 85 -0.38 -17.55 -23.00
N LYS A 86 0.61 -16.69 -23.27
CA LYS A 86 1.22 -16.66 -24.60
C LYS A 86 1.82 -18.04 -24.85
N LYS A 87 1.20 -18.81 -25.75
CA LYS A 87 1.83 -20.03 -26.28
C LYS A 87 3.15 -19.61 -26.95
N PRO A 88 4.25 -20.36 -26.72
CA PRO A 88 5.53 -20.08 -27.36
C PRO A 88 5.42 -20.15 -28.88
#